data_AF-A0A537YK59-F1
#
_entry.id   AF-A0A537YK59-F1
#
_cell.length_a   1.000
_cell.length_b   1.000
_cell.length_c   1.000
_cell.angle_alpha   90.00
_cell.angle_beta   90.00
_cell.angle_gamma   90.00
#
_symmetry.space_group_name_H-M   'P 1'
#
loop_
_entity.id
_entity.type
_entity.pdbx_description
1 polymer ?
#
loop_
_entity_poly.entity_id
_entity_poly.type
_entity_poly.pdbx_seq_one_letter_code
_entity_poly.pdbx_strand_id
1 'polypeptide(L)'
;MPEYVVTQPTAGLPLWRGELRSGARANVLMGVASNRVDVHQLCAAAERAVERRAEPLSTLFLPEEGPHHRLLDLAWRNLVLNSAHDSACACSHDEVVEAVRVRYQEARHLGEAVARDSLRRLASQIDTAPGSTIVVNPTARPRDGVVVVYVPDDDAGSIVDDEGRTCPMQVIRTFGGEGLSTIVTGQKIRWVLELVRGPEFAGARIAEVARTHLPDGTHEYVFRAAGPLDEPIDLEAVREELLELGNQDATIRIRQVLAPMREVAFLARGIPGFGWRTFRVSPDAVSSGREQDAPPPARAEGTTLDNGQLVVNVDADDGTLSLRTADGVTITGANRLVDGGDGGDTYNYSPPAEDAVVAKPQQVRVSVLEAGPVRAQLLVESRYRWPSHALGNAHACSRRSDDTVDVEVRTT
;
A
#
# COMPACT_ATOMS: atom_id res chain seq x y z
N MET A 1 20.54 -41.14 -13.43
CA MET A 1 20.84 -39.76 -13.87
C MET A 1 22.34 -39.46 -13.82
N PRO A 2 23.05 -39.60 -12.67
CA PRO A 2 24.50 -39.30 -12.60
C PRO A 2 25.34 -40.17 -13.56
N GLU A 3 25.05 -41.48 -13.60
CA GLU A 3 25.75 -42.43 -14.47
C GLU A 3 25.54 -42.16 -15.97
N TYR A 4 24.37 -41.64 -16.36
CA TYR A 4 24.09 -41.26 -17.74
C TYR A 4 24.95 -40.08 -18.20
N VAL A 5 25.05 -39.04 -17.36
CA VAL A 5 25.83 -37.83 -17.67
C VAL A 5 27.31 -38.14 -17.86
N VAL A 6 27.88 -39.04 -17.05
CA VAL A 6 29.30 -39.43 -17.10
C VAL A 6 29.70 -40.06 -18.44
N THR A 7 28.76 -40.72 -19.14
CA THR A 7 29.04 -41.39 -20.42
C THR A 7 28.82 -40.50 -21.64
N GLN A 8 28.35 -39.26 -21.46
CA GLN A 8 28.08 -38.36 -22.58
C GLN A 8 29.36 -37.71 -23.14
N PRO A 9 29.41 -37.43 -24.45
CA PRO A 9 30.56 -36.76 -25.06
C PRO A 9 30.68 -35.32 -24.56
N THR A 10 31.92 -34.88 -24.29
CA THR A 10 32.23 -33.53 -23.81
C THR A 10 32.92 -32.66 -24.87
N ALA A 11 33.39 -33.24 -25.97
CA ALA A 11 34.09 -32.53 -27.05
C ALA A 11 33.16 -32.28 -28.25
N GLY A 12 33.36 -31.14 -28.92
CA GLY A 12 32.63 -30.80 -30.16
C GLY A 12 31.16 -30.40 -29.97
N LEU A 13 30.74 -30.11 -28.74
CA LEU A 13 29.36 -29.68 -28.47
C LEU A 13 29.10 -28.23 -28.91
N PRO A 14 27.90 -27.92 -29.44
CA PRO A 14 27.53 -26.56 -29.77
C PRO A 14 27.39 -25.70 -28.51
N LEU A 15 27.94 -24.48 -28.56
CA LEU A 15 27.79 -23.49 -27.49
C LEU A 15 26.61 -22.56 -27.77
N TRP A 16 25.69 -22.47 -26.82
CA TRP A 16 24.59 -21.50 -26.82
C TRP A 16 24.85 -20.43 -25.77
N ARG A 17 24.53 -19.16 -26.09
CA ARG A 17 24.70 -18.00 -25.20
C ARG A 17 23.39 -17.21 -25.12
N GLY A 18 22.98 -16.84 -23.91
CA GLY A 18 21.76 -16.05 -23.66
C GLY A 18 20.53 -16.90 -23.29
N GLU A 19 19.36 -16.26 -23.29
CA GLU A 19 18.09 -16.89 -22.92
C GLU A 19 17.58 -17.84 -24.02
N LEU A 20 17.02 -18.99 -23.63
CA LEU A 20 16.46 -19.99 -24.55
C LEU A 20 14.95 -19.80 -24.73
N ARG A 21 14.52 -18.69 -25.34
CA ARG A 21 13.10 -18.28 -25.48
C ARG A 21 12.54 -18.36 -26.90
N SER A 22 13.18 -19.14 -27.77
CA SER A 22 12.75 -19.24 -29.17
C SER A 22 11.53 -20.14 -29.32
N GLY A 23 10.44 -19.59 -29.88
CA GLY A 23 9.25 -20.34 -30.26
C GLY A 23 9.34 -21.08 -31.60
N ALA A 24 10.53 -21.11 -32.23
CA ALA A 24 10.70 -21.62 -33.59
C ALA A 24 10.44 -23.13 -33.73
N ARG A 25 10.55 -23.89 -32.64
CA ARG A 25 10.40 -25.36 -32.64
C ARG A 25 9.30 -25.88 -31.72
N ALA A 26 8.81 -25.03 -30.81
CA ALA A 26 7.75 -25.35 -29.86
C ALA A 26 7.12 -24.05 -29.36
N ASN A 27 5.85 -24.10 -28.97
CA ASN A 27 5.22 -22.97 -28.30
C ASN A 27 5.89 -22.72 -26.94
N VAL A 28 6.19 -21.46 -26.63
CA VAL A 28 6.85 -21.03 -25.38
C VAL A 28 5.82 -20.68 -24.28
N LEU A 29 4.52 -20.67 -24.61
CA LEU A 29 3.42 -20.44 -23.67
C LEU A 29 3.51 -19.08 -22.97
N MET A 30 3.88 -18.04 -23.73
CA MET A 30 4.20 -16.72 -23.19
C MET A 30 2.99 -15.98 -22.56
N GLY A 31 1.76 -16.42 -22.83
CA GLY A 31 0.55 -15.83 -22.25
C GLY A 31 0.44 -16.01 -20.74
N VAL A 32 1.19 -16.98 -20.16
CA VAL A 32 1.26 -17.16 -18.70
C VAL A 32 1.74 -15.92 -17.94
N ALA A 33 2.48 -15.03 -18.59
CA ALA A 33 2.97 -13.79 -17.98
C ALA A 33 1.85 -12.78 -17.67
N SER A 34 0.72 -12.85 -18.38
CA SER A 34 -0.46 -12.00 -18.17
C SER A 34 -1.65 -12.76 -17.59
N ASN A 35 -1.59 -14.09 -17.51
CA ASN A 35 -2.60 -14.90 -16.85
C ASN A 35 -2.64 -14.58 -15.35
N ARG A 36 -3.85 -14.38 -14.80
CA ARG A 36 -4.08 -14.13 -13.37
C ARG A 36 -3.10 -13.12 -12.76
N VAL A 37 -3.13 -11.89 -13.28
CA VAL A 37 -2.29 -10.78 -12.81
C VAL A 37 -2.38 -10.58 -11.28
N ASP A 38 -3.52 -10.91 -10.67
CA ASP A 38 -3.69 -10.90 -9.21
C ASP A 38 -2.67 -11.81 -8.49
N VAL A 39 -2.35 -12.98 -9.05
CA VAL A 39 -1.37 -13.93 -8.49
C VAL A 39 0.05 -13.38 -8.66
N HIS A 40 0.39 -12.82 -9.82
CA HIS A 40 1.70 -12.17 -10.04
C HIS A 40 1.93 -10.99 -9.11
N GLN A 41 0.88 -10.18 -8.86
CA GLN A 41 0.92 -9.09 -7.90
C GLN A 41 1.14 -9.58 -6.47
N LEU A 42 0.49 -10.69 -6.07
CA LEU A 42 0.69 -11.31 -4.76
C LEU A 42 2.10 -11.87 -4.62
N CYS A 43 2.63 -12.55 -5.64
CA CYS A 43 4.00 -13.04 -5.69
C CYS A 43 4.99 -11.89 -5.46
N ALA A 44 4.91 -10.85 -6.29
CA ALA A 44 5.80 -9.71 -6.20
C ALA A 44 5.69 -8.96 -4.86
N ALA A 45 4.50 -8.93 -4.25
CA ALA A 45 4.32 -8.36 -2.92
C ALA A 45 4.98 -9.21 -1.82
N ALA A 46 4.87 -10.54 -1.91
CA ALA A 46 5.48 -11.47 -0.98
C ALA A 46 7.02 -11.46 -1.09
N GLU A 47 7.58 -11.57 -2.30
CA GLU A 47 9.03 -11.48 -2.54
C GLU A 47 9.60 -10.16 -2.00
N ARG A 48 8.95 -9.02 -2.29
CA ARG A 48 9.37 -7.71 -1.75
C ARG A 48 9.22 -7.60 -0.23
N ALA A 49 8.30 -8.34 0.39
CA ALA A 49 8.16 -8.34 1.84
C ALA A 49 9.29 -9.14 2.49
N VAL A 50 9.66 -10.29 1.92
CA VAL A 50 10.71 -11.18 2.42
C VAL A 50 12.10 -10.64 2.07
N GLU A 51 12.45 -10.59 0.78
CA GLU A 51 13.81 -10.30 0.30
C GLU A 51 14.23 -8.84 0.49
N ARG A 52 13.28 -7.91 0.31
CA ARG A 52 13.61 -6.46 0.24
C ARG A 52 13.35 -5.72 1.55
N ARG A 53 12.70 -6.38 2.51
CA ARG A 53 12.31 -5.76 3.79
C ARG A 53 12.69 -6.65 4.97
N ALA A 54 12.11 -7.84 5.07
CA ALA A 54 12.33 -8.70 6.23
C ALA A 54 13.79 -9.10 6.40
N GLU A 55 14.44 -9.62 5.36
CA GLU A 55 15.84 -10.06 5.44
C GLU A 55 16.78 -8.89 5.78
N PRO A 56 16.84 -7.76 5.02
CA PRO A 56 17.77 -6.70 5.34
C PRO A 56 17.53 -6.09 6.73
N LEU A 57 16.27 -5.85 7.10
CA LEU A 57 15.96 -5.23 8.39
C LEU A 57 16.26 -6.16 9.57
N SER A 58 15.98 -7.46 9.44
CA SER A 58 16.27 -8.43 10.50
C SER A 58 17.77 -8.60 10.69
N THR A 59 18.54 -8.70 9.60
CA THR A 59 20.00 -8.76 9.65
C THR A 59 20.61 -7.52 10.32
N LEU A 60 20.04 -6.33 10.09
CA LEU A 60 20.58 -5.08 10.64
C LEU A 60 20.20 -4.85 12.11
N PHE A 61 18.99 -5.23 12.52
CA PHE A 61 18.39 -4.72 13.76
C PHE A 61 17.96 -5.80 14.76
N LEU A 62 17.87 -7.06 14.34
CA LEU A 62 17.58 -8.17 15.25
C LEU A 62 18.88 -8.88 15.68
N PRO A 63 18.88 -9.53 16.87
CA PRO A 63 20.02 -10.35 17.29
C PRO A 63 20.25 -11.53 16.34
N GLU A 64 21.47 -12.06 16.33
CA GLU A 64 21.85 -13.21 15.49
C GLU A 64 20.97 -14.43 15.72
N GLU A 65 20.57 -14.69 16.97
CA GLU A 65 19.62 -15.75 17.31
C GLU A 65 18.24 -15.17 17.64
N GLY A 66 17.18 -15.80 17.13
CA GLY A 66 15.82 -15.41 17.48
C GLY A 66 14.74 -16.13 16.67
N PRO A 67 13.45 -15.95 17.04
CA PRO A 67 12.33 -16.60 16.37
C PRO A 67 12.12 -16.13 14.92
N HIS A 68 12.68 -14.97 14.55
CA HIS A 68 12.58 -14.40 13.21
C HIS A 68 13.16 -15.31 12.13
N HIS A 69 14.20 -16.12 12.42
CA HIS A 69 14.73 -17.10 11.47
C HIS A 69 13.69 -18.14 11.07
N ARG A 70 12.94 -18.69 12.03
CA ARG A 70 11.87 -19.65 11.72
C ARG A 70 10.73 -19.01 10.94
N LEU A 71 10.43 -17.74 11.19
CA LEU A 71 9.42 -17.01 10.40
C LEU A 71 9.88 -16.81 8.96
N LEU A 72 11.16 -16.48 8.75
CA LEU A 72 11.76 -16.38 7.41
C LEU A 72 11.79 -17.74 6.70
N ASP A 73 12.17 -18.83 7.40
CA ASP A 73 12.15 -20.19 6.84
C ASP A 73 10.74 -20.58 6.35
N LEU A 74 9.71 -20.29 7.15
CA LEU A 74 8.32 -20.54 6.75
C LEU A 74 7.90 -19.67 5.56
N ALA A 75 8.28 -18.39 5.55
CA ALA A 75 7.97 -17.49 4.45
C ALA A 75 8.62 -17.96 3.13
N TRP A 76 9.91 -18.32 3.17
CA TRP A 76 10.63 -18.88 2.04
C TRP A 76 10.08 -20.22 1.59
N ARG A 77 9.73 -21.11 2.51
CA ARG A 77 9.08 -22.37 2.17
C ARG A 77 7.80 -22.14 1.37
N ASN A 78 6.98 -21.17 1.77
CA ASN A 78 5.75 -20.83 1.04
C ASN A 78 6.05 -20.28 -0.37
N LEU A 79 7.06 -19.41 -0.52
CA LEU A 79 7.51 -18.91 -1.83
C LEU A 79 8.01 -20.06 -2.73
N VAL A 80 8.87 -20.94 -2.20
CA VAL A 80 9.43 -22.08 -2.94
C VAL A 80 8.35 -23.08 -3.34
N LEU A 81 7.39 -23.36 -2.46
CA LEU A 81 6.26 -24.22 -2.83
C LEU A 81 5.43 -23.61 -3.97
N ASN A 82 5.40 -22.27 -4.10
CA ASN A 82 4.72 -21.56 -5.19
C ASN A 82 5.56 -21.45 -6.46
N SER A 83 6.86 -21.76 -6.44
CA SER A 83 7.75 -21.60 -7.59
C SER A 83 7.63 -22.73 -8.63
N ALA A 84 6.78 -23.73 -8.40
CA ALA A 84 6.40 -24.67 -9.44
C ALA A 84 5.75 -23.90 -10.60
N HIS A 85 6.16 -24.19 -11.84
CA HIS A 85 5.75 -23.39 -13.00
C HIS A 85 4.22 -23.26 -13.11
N ASP A 86 3.45 -24.33 -12.93
CA ASP A 86 1.98 -24.28 -13.00
C ASP A 86 1.32 -23.47 -11.88
N SER A 87 2.01 -23.33 -10.73
CA SER A 87 1.58 -22.49 -9.61
C SER A 87 1.94 -21.03 -9.86
N ALA A 88 3.20 -20.75 -10.20
CA ALA A 88 3.69 -19.40 -10.44
C ALA A 88 3.04 -18.75 -11.67
N CYS A 89 2.77 -19.53 -12.71
CA CYS A 89 2.05 -19.11 -13.92
C CYS A 89 0.52 -19.08 -13.73
N ALA A 90 0.03 -19.58 -12.59
CA ALA A 90 -1.40 -19.68 -12.26
C ALA A 90 -2.23 -20.38 -13.35
N CYS A 91 -1.65 -21.34 -14.07
CA CYS A 91 -2.28 -22.06 -15.17
C CYS A 91 -2.85 -23.42 -14.74
N SER A 92 -3.25 -23.52 -13.47
CA SER A 92 -3.93 -24.66 -12.85
C SER A 92 -5.41 -24.37 -12.60
N HIS A 93 -6.17 -25.38 -12.16
CA HIS A 93 -7.54 -25.21 -11.71
C HIS A 93 -7.65 -24.24 -10.53
N ASP A 94 -8.82 -23.61 -10.39
CA ASP A 94 -9.07 -22.57 -9.39
C ASP A 94 -8.70 -22.98 -7.96
N GLU A 95 -9.02 -24.21 -7.54
CA GLU A 95 -8.68 -24.72 -6.20
C GLU A 95 -7.16 -24.70 -5.92
N VAL A 96 -6.34 -25.00 -6.93
CA VAL A 96 -4.88 -24.93 -6.82
C VAL A 96 -4.44 -23.47 -6.73
N VAL A 97 -5.03 -22.58 -7.55
CA VAL A 97 -4.68 -21.16 -7.56
C VAL A 97 -5.08 -20.48 -6.24
N GLU A 98 -6.20 -20.86 -5.63
CA GLU A 98 -6.59 -20.37 -4.30
C GLU A 98 -5.55 -20.78 -3.24
N ALA A 99 -5.06 -22.02 -3.26
CA ALA A 99 -3.98 -22.45 -2.37
C ALA A 99 -2.65 -21.73 -2.63
N VAL A 100 -2.35 -21.34 -3.89
CA VAL A 100 -1.20 -20.51 -4.25
C VAL A 100 -1.33 -19.11 -3.64
N ARG A 101 -2.50 -18.49 -3.77
CA ARG A 101 -2.80 -17.14 -3.23
C ARG A 101 -2.62 -17.11 -1.71
N VAL A 102 -3.15 -18.11 -0.99
CA VAL A 102 -2.99 -18.24 0.46
C VAL A 102 -1.51 -18.28 0.84
N ARG A 103 -0.70 -19.12 0.19
CA ARG A 103 0.74 -19.22 0.48
C ARG A 103 1.50 -17.91 0.25
N TYR A 104 1.18 -17.16 -0.81
CA TYR A 104 1.77 -15.84 -1.02
C TYR A 104 1.37 -14.83 0.06
N GLN A 105 0.10 -14.83 0.48
CA GLN A 105 -0.36 -13.96 1.56
C GLN A 105 0.31 -14.31 2.90
N GLU A 106 0.43 -15.60 3.23
CA GLU A 106 1.15 -16.06 4.42
C GLU A 106 2.63 -15.65 4.39
N ALA A 107 3.33 -15.90 3.27
CA ALA A 107 4.72 -15.49 3.11
C ALA A 107 4.89 -13.97 3.30
N ARG A 108 3.99 -13.18 2.71
CA ARG A 108 3.96 -11.73 2.88
C ARG A 108 3.75 -11.33 4.34
N HIS A 109 2.75 -11.90 5.02
CA HIS A 109 2.46 -11.55 6.42
C HIS A 109 3.63 -11.90 7.36
N LEU A 110 4.28 -13.03 7.15
CA LEU A 110 5.48 -13.43 7.89
C LEU A 110 6.62 -12.44 7.67
N GLY A 111 6.90 -12.07 6.41
CA GLY A 111 7.91 -11.07 6.08
C GLY A 111 7.60 -9.68 6.68
N GLU A 112 6.35 -9.22 6.57
CA GLU A 112 5.91 -7.95 7.16
C GLU A 112 5.97 -7.95 8.70
N ALA A 113 5.74 -9.09 9.35
CA ALA A 113 5.89 -9.23 10.81
C ALA A 113 7.37 -9.09 11.21
N VAL A 114 8.28 -9.83 10.56
CA VAL A 114 9.73 -9.74 10.81
C VAL A 114 10.24 -8.33 10.57
N ALA A 115 9.86 -7.69 9.47
CA ALA A 115 10.23 -6.31 9.18
C ALA A 115 9.74 -5.33 10.26
N ARG A 116 8.49 -5.47 10.72
CA ARG A 116 7.90 -4.64 11.77
C ARG A 116 8.61 -4.80 13.11
N ASP A 117 8.93 -6.03 13.50
CA ASP A 117 9.63 -6.30 14.75
C ASP A 117 11.07 -5.78 14.71
N SER A 118 11.72 -5.87 13.54
CA SER A 118 13.03 -5.25 13.32
C SER A 118 12.99 -3.73 13.51
N LEU A 119 11.99 -3.06 12.95
CA LEU A 119 11.82 -1.61 13.10
C LEU A 119 11.46 -1.19 14.54
N ARG A 120 10.63 -1.97 15.24
CA ARG A 120 10.32 -1.74 16.66
C ARG A 120 11.57 -1.89 17.54
N ARG A 121 12.38 -2.91 17.26
CA ARG A 121 13.64 -3.16 17.96
C ARG A 121 14.66 -2.04 17.70
N LEU A 122 14.71 -1.51 16.48
CA LEU A 122 15.51 -0.32 16.20
C LEU A 122 14.97 0.90 16.98
N ALA A 123 13.67 1.16 16.90
CA ALA A 123 13.06 2.31 17.57
C ALA A 123 13.25 2.31 19.08
N SER A 124 13.30 1.14 19.73
CA SER A 124 13.57 1.04 21.18
C SER A 124 15.03 1.25 21.57
N GLN A 125 15.96 1.33 20.61
CA GLN A 125 17.39 1.53 20.85
C GLN A 125 17.87 2.95 20.55
N ILE A 126 17.13 3.70 19.73
CA ILE A 126 17.55 5.04 19.34
C ILE A 126 17.08 6.01 20.43
N ASP A 127 18.02 6.73 21.02
CA ASP A 127 17.74 7.84 21.93
C ASP A 127 17.21 9.04 21.14
N THR A 128 15.88 9.23 21.18
CA THR A 128 15.18 10.33 20.48
C THR A 128 14.07 10.88 21.35
N ALA A 129 13.67 12.13 21.09
CA ALA A 129 12.52 12.72 21.76
C ALA A 129 11.23 11.91 21.48
N PRO A 130 10.33 11.75 22.47
CA PRO A 130 9.01 11.17 22.24
C PRO A 130 8.28 11.81 21.06
N GLY A 131 7.56 11.01 20.28
CA GLY A 131 6.87 11.47 19.07
C GLY A 131 7.76 11.65 17.83
N SER A 132 9.06 11.33 17.92
CA SER A 132 9.94 11.31 16.74
C SER A 132 9.57 10.16 15.79
N THR A 133 9.74 10.41 14.49
CA THR A 133 9.63 9.42 13.41
C THR A 133 11.01 8.99 12.96
N ILE A 134 11.26 7.68 12.96
CA ILE A 134 12.49 7.09 12.42
C ILE A 134 12.20 6.59 11.00
N VAL A 135 12.95 7.10 10.02
CA VAL A 135 12.84 6.68 8.62
C VAL A 135 14.04 5.81 8.29
N VAL A 136 13.79 4.58 7.84
CA VAL A 136 14.82 3.56 7.57
C VAL A 136 14.87 3.27 6.07
N ASN A 137 16.08 3.15 5.54
CA ASN A 137 16.32 2.77 4.14
C ASN A 137 16.88 1.34 4.09
N PRO A 138 16.07 0.33 3.73
CA PRO A 138 16.53 -1.07 3.64
C PRO A 138 17.29 -1.37 2.35
N THR A 139 17.71 -0.37 1.57
CA THR A 139 18.43 -0.55 0.31
C THR A 139 19.87 -0.06 0.41
N ALA A 140 20.75 -0.57 -0.45
CA ALA A 140 22.19 -0.29 -0.37
C ALA A 140 22.59 1.15 -0.75
N ARG A 141 21.73 1.91 -1.42
CA ARG A 141 22.05 3.26 -1.90
C ARG A 141 21.32 4.31 -1.06
N PRO A 142 21.92 5.50 -0.84
CA PRO A 142 21.22 6.63 -0.23
C PRO A 142 19.94 6.95 -1.01
N ARG A 143 18.90 7.34 -0.28
CA ARG A 143 17.58 7.59 -0.87
C ARG A 143 16.87 8.77 -0.19
N ASP A 144 16.22 9.56 -1.02
CA ASP A 144 15.22 10.55 -0.61
C ASP A 144 13.83 9.97 -0.85
N GLY A 145 12.83 10.40 -0.08
CA GLY A 145 11.46 9.94 -0.25
C GLY A 145 10.44 10.79 0.48
N VAL A 146 9.21 10.78 -0.05
CA VAL A 146 8.05 11.37 0.64
C VAL A 146 7.56 10.38 1.69
N VAL A 147 7.47 10.83 2.94
CA VAL A 147 6.96 10.05 4.06
C VAL A 147 5.70 10.72 4.58
N VAL A 148 4.68 9.92 4.87
CA VAL A 148 3.42 10.38 5.44
C VAL A 148 3.37 9.99 6.91
N VAL A 149 3.09 10.96 7.78
CA VAL A 149 3.01 10.78 9.23
C VAL A 149 1.76 11.44 9.78
N TYR A 150 1.34 10.98 10.95
CA TYR A 150 0.26 11.58 11.71
C TYR A 150 0.87 12.36 12.89
N VAL A 151 0.62 13.67 12.93
CA VAL A 151 1.16 14.57 13.95
C VAL A 151 0.04 15.31 14.68
N PRO A 152 0.24 15.75 15.94
CA PRO A 152 -0.73 16.61 16.61
C PRO A 152 -1.05 17.87 15.80
N ASP A 153 -2.31 18.30 15.88
CA ASP A 153 -2.78 19.54 15.25
C ASP A 153 -2.45 20.78 16.11
N ASP A 154 -1.16 21.04 16.32
CA ASP A 154 -0.67 22.29 16.89
C ASP A 154 -0.29 23.26 15.75
N ASP A 155 -0.88 24.46 15.77
CA ASP A 155 -0.87 25.46 14.67
C ASP A 155 0.52 25.90 14.17
N ALA A 156 1.62 25.55 14.85
CA ALA A 156 2.96 26.07 14.56
C ALA A 156 4.07 25.03 14.33
N GLY A 157 3.80 23.73 14.41
CA GLY A 157 4.85 22.70 14.31
C GLY A 157 5.34 22.47 12.88
N SER A 158 6.65 22.58 12.63
CA SER A 158 7.28 22.07 11.39
C SER A 158 8.00 20.75 11.64
N ILE A 159 8.13 19.91 10.60
CA ILE A 159 8.96 18.70 10.69
C ILE A 159 10.43 19.09 10.51
N VAL A 160 11.27 18.72 11.46
CA VAL A 160 12.73 18.90 11.42
C VAL A 160 13.45 17.57 11.44
N ASP A 161 14.64 17.54 10.82
CA ASP A 161 15.53 16.38 10.87
C ASP A 161 16.38 16.32 12.16
N ASP A 162 17.28 15.34 12.24
CA ASP A 162 18.18 15.10 13.38
C ASP A 162 19.19 16.23 13.62
N GLU A 163 19.42 17.10 12.63
CA GLU A 163 20.24 18.32 12.76
C GLU A 163 19.40 19.56 13.09
N GLY A 164 18.08 19.41 13.29
CA GLY A 164 17.16 20.51 13.57
C GLY A 164 16.77 21.33 12.33
N ARG A 165 17.02 20.83 11.12
CA ARG A 165 16.71 21.53 9.87
C ARG A 165 15.28 21.23 9.42
N THR A 166 14.54 22.26 9.00
CA THR A 166 13.17 22.11 8.52
C THR A 166 13.09 21.30 7.22
N CYS A 167 12.16 20.36 7.18
CA CYS A 167 11.84 19.57 5.99
C CYS A 167 10.67 20.20 5.24
N PRO A 168 10.67 20.21 3.88
CA PRO A 168 9.47 20.53 3.12
C PRO A 168 8.33 19.61 3.55
N MET A 169 7.20 20.21 3.92
CA MET A 169 6.02 19.50 4.37
C MET A 169 4.75 20.04 3.73
N GLN A 170 3.72 19.21 3.71
CA GLN A 170 2.39 19.51 3.20
C GLN A 170 1.37 18.82 4.09
N VAL A 171 0.40 19.57 4.60
CA VAL A 171 -0.76 18.99 5.28
C VAL A 171 -1.67 18.37 4.22
N ILE A 172 -1.90 17.07 4.30
CA ILE A 172 -2.78 16.33 3.40
C ILE A 172 -4.23 16.48 3.86
N ARG A 173 -4.47 16.27 5.15
CA ARG A 173 -5.79 16.48 5.78
C ARG A 173 -5.65 16.65 7.29
N THR A 174 -6.65 17.30 7.89
CA THR A 174 -6.87 17.42 9.33
C THR A 174 -8.00 16.48 9.74
N PHE A 175 -7.87 15.82 10.88
CA PHE A 175 -8.91 14.97 11.46
C PHE A 175 -8.96 15.14 12.98
N GLY A 176 -10.13 14.89 13.56
CA GLY A 176 -10.39 15.10 14.98
C GLY A 176 -11.89 15.25 15.22
N GLY A 177 -12.27 15.54 16.45
CA GLY A 177 -13.67 15.79 16.81
C GLY A 177 -14.44 14.52 17.18
N GLU A 178 -15.75 14.52 16.98
CA GLU A 178 -16.60 13.39 17.40
C GLU A 178 -16.43 12.19 16.46
N GLY A 179 -16.05 11.05 17.03
CA GLY A 179 -16.01 9.75 16.37
C GLY A 179 -17.37 9.05 16.50
N LEU A 180 -17.38 7.84 17.08
CA LEU A 180 -18.61 7.13 17.38
C LEU A 180 -19.48 7.89 18.40
N SER A 181 -20.76 8.10 18.08
CA SER A 181 -21.77 8.67 19.00
C SER A 181 -23.04 7.82 18.96
N THR A 182 -23.46 7.27 20.10
CA THR A 182 -24.62 6.36 20.15
C THR A 182 -25.23 6.28 21.54
N ILE A 183 -26.48 5.82 21.60
CA ILE A 183 -27.21 5.52 22.84
C ILE A 183 -27.64 4.07 22.77
N VAL A 184 -27.33 3.30 23.81
CA VAL A 184 -27.71 1.89 23.94
C VAL A 184 -28.32 1.63 25.30
N THR A 185 -29.25 0.67 25.36
CA THR A 185 -29.99 0.34 26.58
C THR A 185 -29.91 -1.15 26.87
N GLY A 186 -29.72 -1.47 28.15
CA GLY A 186 -29.74 -2.80 28.72
C GLY A 186 -28.78 -3.76 28.06
N GLN A 187 -29.27 -4.95 27.68
CA GLN A 187 -28.41 -6.01 27.13
C GLN A 187 -27.69 -5.63 25.83
N LYS A 188 -28.14 -4.58 25.10
CA LYS A 188 -27.45 -4.06 23.92
C LYS A 188 -26.11 -3.41 24.26
N ILE A 189 -25.84 -3.09 25.53
CA ILE A 189 -24.54 -2.60 25.99
C ILE A 189 -23.42 -3.62 25.68
N ARG A 190 -23.73 -4.92 25.57
CA ARG A 190 -22.74 -5.93 25.18
C ARG A 190 -22.09 -5.68 23.81
N TRP A 191 -22.82 -5.09 22.86
CA TRP A 191 -22.25 -4.71 21.57
C TRP A 191 -21.14 -3.65 21.72
N VAL A 192 -21.26 -2.75 22.70
CA VAL A 192 -20.20 -1.76 23.00
C VAL A 192 -18.94 -2.45 23.49
N LEU A 193 -19.08 -3.52 24.28
CA LEU A 193 -17.93 -4.27 24.80
C LEU A 193 -17.14 -4.93 23.65
N GLU A 194 -17.77 -5.24 22.51
CA GLU A 194 -17.09 -5.77 21.32
C GLU A 194 -16.19 -4.72 20.63
N LEU A 195 -16.47 -3.44 20.88
CA LEU A 195 -15.67 -2.31 20.41
C LEU A 195 -14.46 -2.02 21.30
N VAL A 196 -14.41 -2.61 22.51
CA VAL A 196 -13.28 -2.47 23.44
C VAL A 196 -12.29 -3.62 23.23
N ARG A 197 -11.02 -3.29 22.93
CA ARG A 197 -9.94 -4.27 22.70
C ARG A 197 -8.66 -3.82 23.38
N GLY A 198 -8.42 -4.29 24.59
CA GLY A 198 -7.30 -3.79 25.42
C GLY A 198 -7.44 -2.28 25.60
N PRO A 199 -6.43 -1.46 25.23
CA PRO A 199 -6.49 0.00 25.38
C PRO A 199 -7.30 0.70 24.26
N GLU A 200 -7.93 -0.03 23.34
CA GLU A 200 -8.65 0.53 22.20
C GLU A 200 -10.17 0.53 22.40
N PHE A 201 -10.81 1.60 21.94
CA PHE A 201 -12.26 1.68 21.74
C PHE A 201 -12.57 2.12 20.31
N ALA A 202 -13.38 1.35 19.59
CA ALA A 202 -13.78 1.63 18.20
C ALA A 202 -12.59 1.95 17.27
N GLY A 203 -11.49 1.21 17.43
CA GLY A 203 -10.28 1.32 16.60
C GLY A 203 -9.32 2.46 16.96
N ALA A 204 -9.56 3.20 18.04
CA ALA A 204 -8.63 4.21 18.55
C ALA A 204 -8.14 3.83 19.95
N ARG A 205 -6.83 3.98 20.22
CA ARG A 205 -6.28 3.88 21.58
C ARG A 205 -6.83 5.03 22.42
N ILE A 206 -7.18 4.78 23.68
CA ILE A 206 -7.87 5.75 24.54
C ILE A 206 -6.93 6.29 25.61
N ALA A 207 -6.83 7.61 25.74
CA ALA A 207 -6.06 8.28 26.79
C ALA A 207 -6.90 8.53 28.05
N GLU A 208 -8.20 8.76 27.89
CA GLU A 208 -9.08 9.11 29.00
C GLU A 208 -10.51 8.63 28.74
N VAL A 209 -11.22 8.22 29.80
CA VAL A 209 -12.67 8.00 29.77
C VAL A 209 -13.34 8.87 30.81
N ALA A 210 -14.08 9.88 30.36
CA ALA A 210 -14.91 10.70 31.23
C ALA A 210 -16.28 10.04 31.43
N ARG A 211 -16.81 10.11 32.66
CA ARG A 211 -18.07 9.48 33.06
C ARG A 211 -18.98 10.53 33.66
N THR A 212 -20.25 10.55 33.29
CA THR A 212 -21.22 11.50 33.84
C THR A 212 -22.58 10.83 33.96
N HIS A 213 -23.22 10.94 35.13
CA HIS A 213 -24.61 10.49 35.29
C HIS A 213 -25.55 11.66 35.00
N LEU A 214 -26.45 11.49 34.03
CA LEU A 214 -27.36 12.52 33.59
C LEU A 214 -28.64 12.54 34.45
N PRO A 215 -29.36 13.67 34.54
CA PRO A 215 -30.56 13.78 35.37
C PRO A 215 -31.71 12.85 34.98
N ASP A 216 -31.71 12.33 33.75
CA ASP A 216 -32.70 11.38 33.22
C ASP A 216 -32.37 9.91 33.55
N GLY A 217 -31.31 9.66 34.33
CA GLY A 217 -30.85 8.32 34.69
C GLY A 217 -29.88 7.69 33.67
N THR A 218 -29.54 8.38 32.58
CA THR A 218 -28.59 7.90 31.57
C THR A 218 -27.15 8.02 32.07
N HIS A 219 -26.32 7.00 31.83
CA HIS A 219 -24.87 7.07 32.08
C HIS A 219 -24.15 7.49 30.80
N GLU A 220 -23.49 8.63 30.81
CA GLU A 220 -22.66 9.10 29.71
C GLU A 220 -21.20 8.68 29.89
N TYR A 221 -20.64 8.08 28.85
CA TYR A 221 -19.23 7.72 28.73
C TYR A 221 -18.63 8.45 27.52
N VAL A 222 -17.56 9.21 27.75
CA VAL A 222 -16.81 9.91 26.70
C VAL A 222 -15.40 9.35 26.63
N PHE A 223 -15.12 8.59 25.56
CA PHE A 223 -13.82 7.99 25.28
C PHE A 223 -12.97 8.97 24.47
N ARG A 224 -11.91 9.53 25.06
CA ARG A 224 -10.98 10.42 24.37
C ARG A 224 -9.83 9.62 23.80
N ALA A 225 -9.68 9.65 22.48
CA ALA A 225 -8.58 8.98 21.79
C ALA A 225 -7.25 9.61 22.20
N ALA A 226 -6.24 8.77 22.36
CA ALA A 226 -4.86 9.15 22.59
C ALA A 226 -4.25 9.75 21.32
N GLY A 227 -3.62 10.90 21.47
CA GLY A 227 -2.68 11.42 20.48
C GLY A 227 -1.35 10.67 20.49
N PRO A 228 -0.42 11.01 19.59
CA PRO A 228 0.90 10.36 19.47
C PRO A 228 1.77 10.42 20.74
N LEU A 229 1.53 11.40 21.61
CA LEU A 229 2.31 11.63 22.83
C LEU A 229 1.59 11.16 24.09
N ASP A 230 0.33 10.76 23.99
CA ASP A 230 -0.45 10.31 25.15
C ASP A 230 -0.18 8.83 25.44
N GLU A 231 -0.09 8.47 26.72
CA GLU A 231 -0.05 7.07 27.14
C GLU A 231 -1.48 6.51 27.24
N PRO A 232 -1.82 5.45 26.48
CA PRO A 232 -3.18 4.92 26.52
C PRO A 232 -3.46 4.13 27.79
N ILE A 233 -4.68 4.26 28.30
CA ILE A 233 -5.13 3.57 29.50
C ILE A 233 -5.65 2.17 29.18
N ASP A 234 -5.56 1.28 30.17
CA ASP A 234 -6.27 0.01 30.13
C ASP A 234 -7.78 0.25 30.34
N LEU A 235 -8.61 -0.37 29.50
CA LEU A 235 -10.06 -0.23 29.51
C LEU A 235 -10.78 -1.38 30.21
N GLU A 236 -10.08 -2.35 30.80
CA GLU A 236 -10.75 -3.51 31.41
C GLU A 236 -11.71 -3.11 32.54
N ALA A 237 -11.33 -2.15 33.40
CA ALA A 237 -12.22 -1.63 34.44
C ALA A 237 -13.48 -0.95 33.84
N VAL A 238 -13.32 -0.19 32.76
CA VAL A 238 -14.46 0.43 32.04
C VAL A 238 -15.35 -0.65 31.44
N ARG A 239 -14.75 -1.73 30.92
CA ARG A 239 -15.46 -2.87 30.35
C ARG A 239 -16.31 -3.59 31.39
N GLU A 240 -15.79 -3.80 32.59
CA GLU A 240 -16.53 -4.37 33.73
C GLU A 240 -17.70 -3.46 34.16
N GLU A 241 -17.47 -2.16 34.31
CA GLU A 241 -18.53 -1.18 34.63
C GLU A 241 -19.68 -1.22 33.62
N LEU A 242 -19.35 -1.20 32.32
CA LEU A 242 -20.36 -1.24 31.25
C LEU A 242 -21.14 -2.56 31.24
N LEU A 243 -20.49 -3.69 31.55
CA LEU A 243 -21.15 -4.98 31.67
C LEU A 243 -22.17 -4.99 32.82
N GLU A 244 -21.82 -4.42 33.97
CA GLU A 244 -22.72 -4.29 35.11
C GLU A 244 -23.94 -3.42 34.79
N LEU A 245 -23.73 -2.27 34.13
CA LEU A 245 -24.82 -1.41 33.67
C LEU A 245 -25.76 -2.13 32.69
N GLY A 246 -25.20 -2.96 31.80
CA GLY A 246 -25.98 -3.84 30.91
C GLY A 246 -26.87 -4.83 31.66
N ASN A 247 -26.37 -5.40 32.77
CA ASN A 247 -27.13 -6.32 33.62
C ASN A 247 -28.22 -5.61 34.44
N GLN A 248 -28.08 -4.31 34.70
CA GLN A 248 -29.05 -3.48 35.41
C GLN A 248 -30.12 -2.86 34.48
N ASP A 249 -30.12 -3.22 33.20
CA ASP A 249 -31.00 -2.65 32.17
C ASP A 249 -30.85 -1.12 32.00
N ALA A 250 -29.67 -0.57 32.31
CA ALA A 250 -29.41 0.86 32.26
C ALA A 250 -29.36 1.41 30.82
N THR A 251 -29.58 2.71 30.66
CA THR A 251 -29.32 3.41 29.39
C THR A 251 -27.97 4.10 29.47
N ILE A 252 -27.13 3.91 28.46
CA ILE A 252 -25.85 4.60 28.34
C ILE A 252 -25.77 5.40 27.04
N ARG A 253 -25.15 6.57 27.12
CA ARG A 253 -24.74 7.38 25.97
C ARG A 253 -23.24 7.29 25.83
N ILE A 254 -22.77 6.96 24.64
CA ILE A 254 -21.35 6.83 24.34
C ILE A 254 -20.97 7.84 23.30
N ARG A 255 -19.88 8.55 23.58
CA ARG A 255 -19.22 9.44 22.63
C ARG A 255 -17.75 9.11 22.58
N GLN A 256 -17.20 8.96 21.39
CA GLN A 256 -15.77 8.92 21.15
C GLN A 256 -15.35 10.30 20.67
N VAL A 257 -14.26 10.84 21.22
CA VAL A 257 -13.66 12.09 20.76
C VAL A 257 -12.26 11.77 20.27
N LEU A 258 -12.02 11.96 18.99
CA LEU A 258 -10.72 11.78 18.37
C LEU A 258 -9.82 12.98 18.67
N ALA A 259 -8.56 12.70 19.01
CA ALA A 259 -7.55 13.73 19.17
C ALA A 259 -7.40 14.54 17.86
N PRO A 260 -7.30 15.88 17.93
CA PRO A 260 -6.99 16.72 16.78
C PRO A 260 -5.60 16.39 16.21
N MET A 261 -5.58 16.00 14.95
CA MET A 261 -4.42 15.43 14.28
C MET A 261 -4.36 15.88 12.82
N ARG A 262 -3.15 15.91 12.27
CA ARG A 262 -2.90 16.15 10.84
C ARG A 262 -2.17 14.98 10.22
N GLU A 263 -2.61 14.59 9.04
CA GLU A 263 -1.82 13.76 8.14
C GLU A 263 -0.91 14.67 7.33
N VAL A 264 0.40 14.52 7.49
CA VAL A 264 1.41 15.38 6.88
C VAL A 264 2.32 14.53 6.01
N ALA A 265 2.48 14.94 4.76
CA ALA A 265 3.53 14.44 3.87
C ALA A 265 4.76 15.35 4.01
N PHE A 266 5.94 14.77 4.20
CA PHE A 266 7.20 15.52 4.19
C PHE A 266 8.27 14.83 3.37
N LEU A 267 9.21 15.60 2.85
CA LEU A 267 10.34 15.08 2.09
C LEU A 267 11.49 14.70 3.04
N ALA A 268 11.66 13.40 3.29
CA ALA A 268 12.81 12.85 4.01
C ALA A 268 14.00 12.74 3.05
N ARG A 269 15.09 13.46 3.34
CA ARG A 269 16.28 13.53 2.49
C ARG A 269 17.48 12.83 3.10
N GLY A 270 18.37 12.33 2.26
CA GLY A 270 19.69 11.83 2.61
C GLY A 270 19.65 10.63 3.55
N ILE A 271 18.67 9.72 3.43
CA ILE A 271 18.65 8.51 4.26
C ILE A 271 19.77 7.58 3.77
N PRO A 272 20.80 7.28 4.60
CA PRO A 272 21.92 6.44 4.17
C PRO A 272 21.45 5.05 3.75
N GLY A 273 22.20 4.41 2.84
CA GLY A 273 21.92 3.02 2.48
C GLY A 273 22.07 2.10 3.70
N PHE A 274 21.10 1.21 3.92
CA PHE A 274 20.98 0.36 5.13
C PHE A 274 21.01 1.14 6.46
N GLY A 275 20.73 2.45 6.42
CA GLY A 275 20.74 3.34 7.57
C GLY A 275 19.37 3.94 7.86
N TRP A 276 19.35 4.87 8.81
CA TRP A 276 18.15 5.59 9.23
C TRP A 276 18.46 7.05 9.53
N ARG A 277 17.41 7.87 9.57
CA ARG A 277 17.43 9.23 10.15
C ARG A 277 16.18 9.45 10.99
N THR A 278 16.27 10.39 11.93
CA THR A 278 15.18 10.73 12.85
C THR A 278 14.61 12.09 12.49
N PHE A 279 13.29 12.21 12.55
CA PHE A 279 12.53 13.42 12.28
C PHE A 279 11.59 13.69 13.44
N ARG A 280 11.31 14.94 13.75
CA ARG A 280 10.35 15.30 14.80
C ARG A 280 9.59 16.56 14.45
N VAL A 281 8.45 16.75 15.09
CA VAL A 281 7.75 18.05 15.07
C VAL A 281 8.48 19.01 16.00
N SER A 282 8.73 20.23 15.55
CA SER A 282 9.35 21.30 16.33
C SER A 282 8.55 22.60 16.19
N PRO A 283 8.14 23.25 17.29
CA PRO A 283 7.47 24.55 17.25
C PRO A 283 8.45 25.68 16.92
N ASP A 284 9.72 25.55 17.34
CA ASP A 284 10.76 26.58 17.17
C ASP A 284 11.53 26.43 15.85
N ALA A 285 10.87 25.95 14.80
CA ALA A 285 11.54 25.69 13.53
C ALA A 285 12.05 27.00 12.91
N VAL A 286 13.37 27.21 12.98
CA VAL A 286 14.03 28.31 12.27
C VAL A 286 14.03 27.95 10.79
N SER A 287 13.50 28.83 9.94
CA SER A 287 13.63 28.73 8.48
C SER A 287 15.11 28.86 8.11
N SER A 288 15.84 27.77 8.19
CA SER A 288 17.29 27.74 8.02
C SER A 288 17.62 27.71 6.53
N GLY A 289 17.62 28.88 5.87
CA GLY A 289 18.49 29.32 4.75
C GLY A 289 18.79 28.42 3.53
N ARG A 290 18.29 27.19 3.45
CA ARG A 290 18.53 26.21 2.37
C ARG A 290 17.28 25.91 1.56
N GLU A 291 16.29 26.81 1.54
CA GLU A 291 15.25 26.79 0.50
C GLU A 291 15.86 26.72 -0.92
N GLN A 292 17.11 27.16 -1.09
CA GLN A 292 17.86 27.11 -2.35
C GLN A 292 18.35 25.71 -2.78
N ASP A 293 18.47 24.73 -1.87
CA ASP A 293 18.88 23.35 -2.18
C ASP A 293 17.70 22.35 -2.19
N ALA A 294 16.47 22.84 -1.97
CA ALA A 294 15.26 22.04 -2.07
C ALA A 294 14.90 21.82 -3.56
N PRO A 295 14.44 20.62 -3.94
CA PRO A 295 13.90 20.43 -5.28
C PRO A 295 12.71 21.38 -5.51
N PRO A 296 12.43 21.77 -6.76
CA PRO A 296 11.25 22.55 -7.07
C PRO A 296 9.98 21.88 -6.50
N PRO A 297 9.02 22.65 -5.99
CA PRO A 297 7.81 22.09 -5.42
C PRO A 297 7.02 21.33 -6.49
N ALA A 298 6.43 20.19 -6.10
CA ALA A 298 5.43 19.53 -6.91
C ALA A 298 4.17 20.41 -6.97
N ARG A 299 3.56 20.53 -8.14
CA ARG A 299 2.37 21.34 -8.39
C ARG A 299 1.37 20.55 -9.22
N ALA A 300 0.10 20.59 -8.83
CA ALA A 300 -1.01 20.15 -9.67
C ALA A 300 -1.93 21.33 -9.95
N GLU A 301 -2.22 21.60 -11.22
CA GLU A 301 -3.16 22.64 -11.63
C GLU A 301 -3.95 22.18 -12.87
N GLY A 302 -5.28 22.17 -12.76
CA GLY A 302 -6.15 21.67 -13.81
C GLY A 302 -5.83 20.21 -14.16
N THR A 303 -5.28 19.99 -15.36
CA THR A 303 -4.86 18.67 -15.88
C THR A 303 -3.35 18.47 -15.87
N THR A 304 -2.58 19.37 -15.28
CA THR A 304 -1.12 19.37 -15.34
C THR A 304 -0.49 19.08 -13.99
N LEU A 305 0.53 18.22 -13.98
CA LEU A 305 1.49 17.99 -12.90
C LEU A 305 2.85 18.54 -13.31
N ASP A 306 3.53 19.24 -12.40
CA ASP A 306 4.88 19.78 -12.62
C ASP A 306 5.69 19.70 -11.33
N ASN A 307 6.94 19.20 -11.41
CA ASN A 307 7.90 19.22 -10.30
C ASN A 307 9.26 19.83 -10.68
N GLY A 308 9.32 20.57 -11.79
CA GLY A 308 10.52 21.17 -12.35
C GLY A 308 11.46 20.20 -13.08
N GLN A 309 11.26 18.88 -12.96
CA GLN A 309 12.01 17.86 -13.72
C GLN A 309 11.15 17.21 -14.80
N LEU A 310 9.85 17.07 -14.53
CA LEU A 310 8.87 16.44 -15.39
C LEU A 310 7.57 17.24 -15.34
N VAL A 311 7.06 17.59 -16.52
CA VAL A 311 5.71 18.11 -16.70
C VAL A 311 4.87 16.99 -17.31
N VAL A 312 3.73 16.68 -16.69
CA VAL A 312 2.76 15.70 -17.19
C VAL A 312 1.43 16.41 -17.41
N ASN A 313 0.85 16.30 -18.60
CA ASN A 313 -0.49 16.79 -18.90
C ASN A 313 -1.41 15.63 -19.25
N VAL A 314 -2.58 15.58 -18.63
CA VAL A 314 -3.65 14.63 -18.94
C VAL A 314 -4.54 15.21 -20.06
N ASP A 315 -4.67 14.47 -21.15
CA ASP A 315 -5.61 14.79 -22.21
C ASP A 315 -7.06 14.60 -21.70
N ALA A 316 -7.86 15.66 -21.75
CA ALA A 316 -9.24 15.64 -21.23
C ALA A 316 -10.22 14.91 -22.16
N ASP A 317 -9.84 14.60 -23.40
CA ASP A 317 -10.68 13.88 -24.36
C ASP A 317 -10.47 12.37 -24.29
N ASP A 318 -9.22 11.92 -24.10
CA ASP A 318 -8.90 10.48 -24.12
C ASP A 318 -8.14 9.93 -22.90
N GLY A 319 -7.77 10.79 -21.94
CA GLY A 319 -7.15 10.40 -20.67
C GLY A 319 -5.68 10.02 -20.79
N THR A 320 -5.08 10.14 -21.97
CA THR A 320 -3.67 9.83 -22.17
C THR A 320 -2.76 10.90 -21.59
N LEU A 321 -1.50 10.53 -21.36
CA LEU A 321 -0.50 11.41 -20.77
C LEU A 321 0.45 11.95 -21.84
N SER A 322 0.70 13.26 -21.76
CA SER A 322 1.83 13.92 -22.41
C SER A 322 2.87 14.26 -21.36
N LEU A 323 4.09 13.73 -21.51
CA LEU A 323 5.21 13.92 -20.61
C LEU A 323 6.27 14.78 -21.29
N ARG A 324 6.80 15.79 -20.58
CA ARG A 324 7.93 16.61 -21.02
C ARG A 324 8.97 16.69 -19.91
N THR A 325 10.18 16.23 -20.18
CA THR A 325 11.32 16.33 -19.26
C THR A 325 12.00 17.69 -19.34
N ALA A 326 12.77 18.04 -18.32
CA ALA A 326 13.52 19.30 -18.28
C ALA A 326 14.57 19.45 -19.40
N ASP A 327 15.13 18.34 -19.89
CA ASP A 327 16.06 18.31 -21.03
C ASP A 327 15.37 18.29 -22.40
N GLY A 328 14.03 18.37 -22.43
CA GLY A 328 13.24 18.59 -23.65
C GLY A 328 12.70 17.31 -24.32
N VAL A 329 12.90 16.13 -23.74
CA VAL A 329 12.29 14.90 -24.24
C VAL A 329 10.77 14.98 -24.04
N THR A 330 10.01 14.73 -25.12
CA THR A 330 8.55 14.73 -25.09
C THR A 330 8.01 13.35 -25.49
N ILE A 331 7.07 12.83 -24.70
CA ILE A 331 6.32 11.60 -25.00
C ILE A 331 4.83 11.97 -24.99
N THR A 332 4.07 11.58 -26.01
CA THR A 332 2.64 11.85 -26.12
C THR A 332 1.84 10.56 -26.24
N GLY A 333 0.60 10.55 -25.76
CA GLY A 333 -0.29 9.39 -25.88
C GLY A 333 0.08 8.23 -24.96
N ALA A 334 0.88 8.48 -23.92
CA ALA A 334 1.24 7.47 -22.93
C ALA A 334 0.03 7.10 -22.05
N ASN A 335 0.11 5.99 -21.31
CA ASN A 335 -0.96 5.49 -20.44
C ASN A 335 -2.29 5.20 -21.17
N ARG A 336 -2.27 4.95 -22.49
CA ARG A 336 -3.47 4.55 -23.23
C ARG A 336 -3.92 3.15 -22.78
N LEU A 337 -5.18 3.05 -22.38
CA LEU A 337 -5.82 1.78 -22.06
C LEU A 337 -6.52 1.24 -23.31
N VAL A 338 -6.31 -0.04 -23.59
CA VAL A 338 -6.89 -0.74 -24.75
C VAL A 338 -7.48 -2.05 -24.26
N ASP A 339 -8.77 -2.21 -24.51
CA ASP A 339 -9.53 -3.42 -24.20
C ASP A 339 -9.82 -4.19 -25.49
N GLY A 340 -9.42 -5.45 -25.53
CA GLY A 340 -9.60 -6.36 -26.66
C GLY A 340 -10.09 -7.72 -26.17
N GLY A 341 -10.61 -8.52 -27.09
CA GLY A 341 -11.08 -9.86 -26.77
C GLY A 341 -9.92 -10.83 -26.56
N ASP A 342 -10.13 -11.82 -25.69
CA ASP A 342 -9.28 -13.00 -25.56
C ASP A 342 -10.18 -14.23 -25.42
N GLY A 343 -10.13 -15.11 -26.42
CA GLY A 343 -10.78 -16.43 -26.36
C GLY A 343 -9.77 -17.56 -26.30
N GLY A 344 -8.57 -17.28 -25.79
CA GLY A 344 -7.53 -18.26 -25.54
C GLY A 344 -7.74 -19.03 -24.23
N ASP A 345 -6.62 -19.40 -23.61
CA ASP A 345 -6.59 -20.15 -22.35
C ASP A 345 -5.54 -19.55 -21.39
N THR A 346 -5.29 -20.22 -20.27
CA THR A 346 -4.32 -19.77 -19.25
C THR A 346 -2.87 -19.74 -19.72
N TYR A 347 -2.59 -20.27 -20.92
CA TYR A 347 -1.25 -20.30 -21.52
C TYR A 347 -1.11 -19.34 -22.70
N ASN A 348 -2.18 -19.14 -23.48
CA ASN A 348 -2.11 -18.45 -24.77
C ASN A 348 -3.23 -17.43 -24.93
N TYR A 349 -2.84 -16.20 -25.30
CA TYR A 349 -3.75 -15.18 -25.81
C TYR A 349 -4.22 -15.55 -27.22
N SER A 350 -5.54 -15.53 -27.45
CA SER A 350 -6.14 -15.80 -28.76
C SER A 350 -7.21 -14.75 -29.09
N PRO A 351 -6.87 -13.69 -29.84
CA PRO A 351 -7.83 -12.65 -30.17
C PRO A 351 -8.99 -13.17 -31.04
N PRO A 352 -10.18 -12.56 -30.96
CA PRO A 352 -11.25 -12.83 -31.91
C PRO A 352 -10.82 -12.58 -33.36
N ALA A 353 -11.32 -13.39 -34.29
CA ALA A 353 -11.09 -13.19 -35.72
C ALA A 353 -11.58 -11.79 -36.21
N GLU A 354 -12.69 -11.32 -35.65
CA GLU A 354 -13.26 -9.99 -35.83
C GLU A 354 -13.39 -9.31 -34.45
N ASP A 355 -12.32 -8.67 -33.99
CA ASP A 355 -12.29 -8.05 -32.66
C ASP A 355 -12.84 -6.61 -32.64
N ALA A 356 -13.61 -6.30 -31.60
CA ALA A 356 -14.09 -4.96 -31.28
C ALA A 356 -13.18 -4.35 -30.19
N VAL A 357 -12.06 -3.76 -30.62
CA VAL A 357 -11.05 -3.16 -29.73
C VAL A 357 -11.51 -1.76 -29.27
N VAL A 358 -11.55 -1.55 -27.95
CA VAL A 358 -11.92 -0.26 -27.35
C VAL A 358 -10.68 0.41 -26.77
N ALA A 359 -10.22 1.48 -27.43
CA ALA A 359 -8.99 2.21 -27.06
C ALA A 359 -9.24 3.67 -26.64
N LYS A 360 -10.51 4.10 -26.61
CA LYS A 360 -10.91 5.46 -26.25
C LYS A 360 -12.08 5.42 -25.26
N PRO A 361 -12.02 6.20 -24.17
CA PRO A 361 -13.14 6.35 -23.26
C PRO A 361 -14.28 7.16 -23.91
N GLN A 362 -15.47 7.04 -23.35
CA GLN A 362 -16.65 7.86 -23.65
C GLN A 362 -16.60 9.21 -22.92
N GLN A 363 -15.97 9.24 -21.74
CA GLN A 363 -15.82 10.42 -20.92
C GLN A 363 -14.55 10.32 -20.08
N VAL A 364 -13.87 11.45 -19.92
CA VAL A 364 -12.77 11.62 -18.96
C VAL A 364 -13.10 12.79 -18.03
N ARG A 365 -12.80 12.63 -16.74
CA ARG A 365 -12.80 13.71 -15.76
C ARG A 365 -11.48 13.72 -15.04
N VAL A 366 -10.91 14.91 -14.89
CA VAL A 366 -9.65 15.11 -14.16
C VAL A 366 -9.92 16.03 -12.99
N SER A 367 -9.45 15.65 -11.81
CA SER A 367 -9.56 16.47 -10.61
C SER A 367 -8.24 16.48 -9.84
N VAL A 368 -7.92 17.63 -9.25
CA VAL A 368 -6.75 17.76 -8.39
C VAL A 368 -7.09 17.17 -7.02
N LEU A 369 -6.39 16.11 -6.62
CA LEU A 369 -6.49 15.55 -5.27
C LEU A 369 -5.54 16.27 -4.31
N GLU A 370 -4.32 16.54 -4.77
CA GLU A 370 -3.30 17.21 -3.99
C GLU A 370 -2.57 18.22 -4.87
N ALA A 371 -2.53 19.48 -4.46
CA ALA A 371 -1.93 20.56 -5.24
C ALA A 371 -0.40 20.67 -5.07
N GLY A 372 0.19 20.05 -4.04
CA GLY A 372 1.58 20.27 -3.62
C GLY A 372 1.70 20.99 -2.26
N PRO A 373 2.91 21.36 -1.81
CA PRO A 373 4.16 21.42 -2.57
C PRO A 373 5.04 20.16 -2.50
N VAL A 374 4.74 19.20 -1.64
CA VAL A 374 5.56 17.98 -1.45
C VAL A 374 5.10 16.86 -2.38
N ARG A 375 3.79 16.70 -2.54
CA ARG A 375 3.17 15.70 -3.38
C ARG A 375 2.00 16.32 -4.13
N ALA A 376 2.02 16.16 -5.46
CA ALA A 376 0.97 16.58 -6.35
C ALA A 376 0.29 15.35 -6.95
N GLN A 377 -1.05 15.32 -6.98
CA GLN A 377 -1.84 14.18 -7.46
C GLN A 377 -3.05 14.65 -8.26
N LEU A 378 -3.28 13.98 -9.39
CA LEU A 378 -4.48 14.13 -10.21
C LEU A 378 -5.25 12.81 -10.22
N LEU A 379 -6.55 12.84 -9.95
CA LEU A 379 -7.44 11.72 -10.23
C LEU A 379 -7.97 11.84 -11.65
N VAL A 380 -7.72 10.82 -12.47
CA VAL A 380 -8.28 10.67 -13.81
C VAL A 380 -9.33 9.57 -13.78
N GLU A 381 -10.59 9.95 -13.98
CA GLU A 381 -11.73 9.04 -14.05
C GLU A 381 -12.16 8.91 -15.51
N SER A 382 -11.95 7.73 -16.08
CA SER A 382 -12.29 7.41 -17.48
C SER A 382 -13.45 6.41 -17.53
N ARG A 383 -14.50 6.71 -18.29
CA ARG A 383 -15.64 5.82 -18.49
C ARG A 383 -15.59 5.18 -19.87
N TYR A 384 -15.65 3.85 -19.91
CA TYR A 384 -15.66 3.06 -21.14
C TYR A 384 -16.95 2.28 -21.28
N ARG A 385 -17.29 1.92 -22.51
CA ARG A 385 -18.24 0.85 -22.82
C ARG A 385 -17.46 -0.30 -23.44
N TRP A 386 -17.34 -1.39 -22.69
CA TRP A 386 -16.65 -2.59 -23.17
C TRP A 386 -17.64 -3.68 -23.53
N PRO A 387 -17.42 -4.42 -24.62
CA PRO A 387 -18.15 -5.66 -24.86
C PRO A 387 -18.04 -6.60 -23.66
N SER A 388 -19.18 -7.13 -23.21
CA SER A 388 -19.31 -7.89 -21.96
C SER A 388 -18.54 -9.22 -21.95
N HIS A 389 -18.36 -9.86 -23.10
CA HIS A 389 -17.65 -11.12 -23.25
C HIS A 389 -17.23 -11.37 -24.70
N ALA A 390 -16.32 -12.33 -24.90
CA ALA A 390 -15.97 -12.87 -26.21
C ALA A 390 -16.93 -14.00 -26.61
N LEU A 391 -17.20 -14.14 -27.91
CA LEU A 391 -18.07 -15.15 -28.50
C LEU A 391 -17.23 -16.13 -29.33
N GLY A 392 -17.44 -17.42 -29.13
CA GLY A 392 -16.65 -18.45 -29.79
C GLY A 392 -17.13 -19.86 -29.46
N ASN A 393 -16.31 -20.85 -29.82
CA ASN A 393 -16.48 -22.25 -29.45
C ASN A 393 -15.14 -22.82 -28.93
N ALA A 394 -15.10 -24.12 -28.64
CA ALA A 394 -13.91 -24.79 -28.10
C ALA A 394 -12.65 -24.71 -28.99
N HIS A 395 -12.76 -24.23 -30.24
CA HIS A 395 -11.66 -24.19 -31.21
C HIS A 395 -11.31 -22.78 -31.68
N ALA A 396 -12.22 -21.80 -31.53
CA ALA A 396 -12.01 -20.47 -32.06
C ALA A 396 -12.83 -19.40 -31.33
N CYS A 397 -12.23 -18.21 -31.21
CA CYS A 397 -12.90 -16.98 -30.84
C CYS A 397 -13.27 -16.21 -32.12
N SER A 398 -14.55 -15.95 -32.36
CA SER A 398 -15.00 -15.33 -33.61
C SER A 398 -15.08 -13.81 -33.48
N ARG A 399 -15.82 -13.31 -32.48
CA ARG A 399 -16.07 -11.89 -32.26
C ARG A 399 -16.32 -11.59 -30.78
N ARG A 400 -16.59 -10.34 -30.44
CA ARG A 400 -17.11 -9.96 -29.11
C ARG A 400 -18.63 -9.74 -29.14
N SER A 401 -19.26 -9.79 -27.97
CA SER A 401 -20.69 -9.53 -27.83
C SER A 401 -21.05 -8.08 -28.20
N ASP A 402 -22.26 -7.87 -28.74
CA ASP A 402 -22.82 -6.53 -28.95
C ASP A 402 -23.32 -5.91 -27.62
N ASP A 403 -23.54 -6.74 -26.60
CA ASP A 403 -23.90 -6.29 -25.25
C ASP A 403 -22.67 -5.69 -24.55
N THR A 404 -22.79 -4.43 -24.14
CA THR A 404 -21.72 -3.69 -23.46
C THR A 404 -21.98 -3.47 -21.97
N VAL A 405 -20.91 -3.41 -21.19
CA VAL A 405 -20.91 -2.96 -19.80
C VAL A 405 -20.24 -1.60 -19.66
N ASP A 406 -20.80 -0.73 -18.82
CA ASP A 406 -20.16 0.54 -18.45
C ASP A 406 -19.06 0.25 -17.42
N VAL A 407 -17.83 0.65 -17.72
CA VAL A 407 -16.66 0.44 -16.85
C VAL A 407 -16.04 1.79 -16.51
N GLU A 408 -15.91 2.07 -15.22
CA GLU A 408 -15.18 3.23 -14.73
C GLU A 408 -13.77 2.83 -14.31
N VAL A 409 -12.77 3.42 -14.94
CA VAL A 409 -11.36 3.24 -14.59
C VAL A 409 -10.86 4.51 -13.91
N ARG A 410 -10.22 4.34 -12.75
CA ARG A 410 -9.63 5.42 -11.97
C ARG A 410 -8.11 5.24 -11.91
N THR A 411 -7.36 6.27 -12.30
CA THR A 411 -5.90 6.32 -12.14
C THR A 411 -5.53 7.59 -11.38
N THR A 412 -4.51 7.50 -10.52
CA THR A 412 -4.03 8.60 -9.65
C THR A 412 -2.54 8.83 -9.80
#